data_AF-A0A086QSG3-F1
#
_entry.id   AF-A0A086QSG3-F1
#
_cell.length_a   1.000
_cell.length_b   1.000
_cell.length_c   1.000
_cell.angle_alpha   90.00
_cell.angle_beta   90.00
_cell.angle_gamma   90.00
#
_symmetry.space_group_name_H-M   'P 1'
#
loop_
_entity.id
_entity.type
_entity.pdbx_description
1 polymer ?
#
loop_
_entity_poly.entity_id
_entity_poly.type
_entity_poly.pdbx_seq_one_letter_code
_entity_poly.pdbx_strand_id
1 'polypeptide(L)'
;GSAFVDLQKRVHKKPLQSLRLSALCQVLKYRQKVIDLWPSENLDSMMNMGELAAFTAFAQTFPNAFLALVDTYDTLCSGVPNALVVSAALLECGYHPRGIRLDSGDLAYLSREVRKLFHEAAAAFEMPDLGRLKIAASNDLNEVVISSVRDEVCLRVGHDRIHTHIQ
;
A
#
# COMPACT_ATOMS: atom_id res chain seq x y z
N GLY A 1 -11.83 -19.74 -31.59
CA GLY A 1 -10.88 -19.02 -30.73
C GLY A 1 -11.66 -18.06 -29.84
N SER A 2 -11.12 -17.75 -28.66
CA SER A 2 -11.58 -16.69 -27.73
C SER A 2 -12.45 -17.05 -26.51
N ALA A 3 -12.59 -18.32 -26.12
CA ALA A 3 -13.20 -18.67 -24.82
C ALA A 3 -12.34 -19.60 -23.94
N PHE A 4 -11.14 -19.98 -24.40
CA PHE A 4 -10.27 -20.96 -23.72
C PHE A 4 -9.04 -20.34 -23.03
N VAL A 5 -8.84 -19.02 -23.15
CA VAL A 5 -7.68 -18.30 -22.59
C VAL A 5 -7.98 -17.65 -21.24
N ASP A 6 -9.26 -17.50 -20.87
CA ASP A 6 -9.66 -16.80 -19.64
C ASP A 6 -9.66 -17.66 -18.36
N LEU A 7 -9.34 -18.96 -18.46
CA LEU A 7 -9.36 -19.87 -17.31
C LEU A 7 -7.98 -20.27 -16.76
N GLN A 8 -6.89 -19.62 -17.19
CA GLN A 8 -5.53 -19.90 -16.71
C GLN A 8 -4.96 -18.87 -15.72
N LYS A 9 -5.70 -17.82 -15.36
CA LYS A 9 -5.33 -16.91 -14.24
C LYS A 9 -5.97 -17.30 -12.91
N ARG A 10 -6.17 -18.59 -12.65
CA ARG A 10 -6.28 -19.08 -11.26
C ARG A 10 -4.88 -19.00 -10.64
N VAL A 11 -4.54 -17.80 -10.20
CA VAL A 11 -3.40 -17.52 -9.32
C VAL A 11 -3.48 -18.54 -8.20
N HIS A 12 -2.60 -19.54 -8.24
CA HIS A 12 -2.52 -20.54 -7.18
C HIS A 12 -2.08 -19.80 -5.92
N LYS A 13 -3.05 -19.35 -5.11
CA LYS A 13 -2.79 -18.76 -3.81
C LYS A 13 -2.00 -19.79 -3.04
N LYS A 14 -0.72 -19.50 -2.79
CA LYS A 14 0.11 -20.38 -1.97
C LYS A 14 -0.58 -20.54 -0.60
N PRO A 15 -0.72 -21.77 -0.09
CA PRO A 15 -1.41 -22.01 1.17
C PRO A 15 -0.77 -21.17 2.29
N LEU A 16 -1.59 -20.63 3.18
CA LEU A 16 -1.19 -19.68 4.22
C LEU A 16 0.00 -20.18 5.08
N GLN A 17 0.18 -21.50 5.19
CA GLN A 17 1.28 -22.14 5.91
C GLN A 17 2.61 -22.15 5.15
N SER A 18 2.61 -22.22 3.81
CA SER A 18 3.84 -22.06 3.01
C SER A 18 4.28 -20.60 2.91
N LEU A 19 3.46 -19.68 3.41
CA LEU A 19 3.66 -18.24 3.36
C LEU A 19 4.76 -17.76 4.33
N ARG A 20 5.06 -18.50 5.42
CA ARG A 20 5.95 -18.01 6.49
C ARG A 20 7.39 -17.77 6.05
N LEU A 21 7.99 -18.73 5.33
CA LEU A 21 9.36 -18.57 4.82
C LEU A 21 9.39 -17.76 3.51
N SER A 22 8.37 -17.93 2.65
CA SER A 22 8.32 -17.20 1.39
C SER A 22 8.05 -15.71 1.56
N ALA A 23 7.21 -15.31 2.52
CA ALA A 23 6.83 -13.91 2.71
C ALA A 23 8.03 -13.07 3.19
N LEU A 24 8.81 -13.58 4.15
CA LEU A 24 9.98 -12.84 4.64
C LEU A 24 11.04 -12.66 3.52
N CYS A 25 11.31 -13.72 2.74
CA CYS A 25 12.20 -13.61 1.59
C CYS A 25 11.69 -12.60 0.54
N GLN A 26 10.39 -12.57 0.26
CA GLN A 26 9.84 -11.56 -0.64
C GLN A 26 9.95 -10.14 -0.06
N VAL A 27 9.62 -9.95 1.22
CA VAL A 27 9.75 -8.65 1.90
C VAL A 27 11.19 -8.14 1.83
N LEU A 28 12.19 -8.97 2.12
CA LEU A 28 13.60 -8.57 2.03
C LEU A 28 14.03 -8.26 0.58
N LYS A 29 13.59 -9.07 -0.40
CA LYS A 29 13.82 -8.81 -1.83
C LYS A 29 13.27 -7.44 -2.24
N TYR A 30 12.04 -7.12 -1.88
CA TYR A 30 11.42 -5.84 -2.22
C TYR A 30 11.97 -4.67 -1.40
N ARG A 31 12.42 -4.89 -0.16
CA ARG A 31 13.13 -3.87 0.63
C ARG A 31 14.37 -3.40 -0.11
N GLN A 32 15.20 -4.33 -0.58
CA GLN A 32 16.39 -3.97 -1.34
C GLN A 32 16.03 -3.20 -2.62
N LYS A 33 15.05 -3.69 -3.39
CA LYS A 33 14.58 -3.01 -4.60
C LYS A 33 14.09 -1.58 -4.35
N VAL A 34 13.42 -1.34 -3.22
CA VAL A 34 12.94 -0.01 -2.83
C VAL A 34 14.09 0.92 -2.48
N ILE A 35 15.09 0.43 -1.74
CA ILE A 35 16.31 1.18 -1.44
C ILE A 35 17.07 1.53 -2.73
N ASP A 36 17.17 0.58 -3.65
CA ASP A 36 17.84 0.78 -4.93
C ASP A 36 17.09 1.76 -5.86
N LEU A 37 15.77 1.90 -5.70
CA LEU A 37 14.94 2.79 -6.51
C LEU A 37 15.14 4.26 -6.11
N TRP A 38 15.38 4.55 -4.82
CA TRP A 38 15.57 5.90 -4.29
C TRP A 38 16.87 6.03 -3.47
N PRO A 39 18.04 5.96 -4.13
CA PRO A 39 19.34 5.98 -3.43
C PRO A 39 19.65 7.32 -2.74
N SER A 40 19.02 8.43 -3.18
CA SER A 40 19.21 9.76 -2.59
C SER A 40 18.59 9.91 -1.19
N GLU A 41 17.58 9.11 -0.87
CA GLU A 41 16.74 9.28 0.33
C GLU A 41 17.29 8.55 1.56
N ASN A 42 18.42 7.85 1.44
CA ASN A 42 19.05 7.09 2.53
C ASN A 42 18.07 6.15 3.29
N LEU A 43 17.18 5.49 2.54
CA LEU A 43 16.10 4.69 3.08
C LEU A 43 16.58 3.52 3.95
N ASP A 44 17.79 3.01 3.74
CA ASP A 44 18.33 1.90 4.53
C ASP A 44 18.43 2.25 6.03
N SER A 45 18.72 3.51 6.34
CA SER A 45 18.79 4.03 7.72
C SER A 45 17.43 4.51 8.23
N MET A 46 16.58 5.05 7.34
CA MET A 46 15.30 5.68 7.72
C MET A 46 14.16 4.68 7.91
N MET A 47 14.15 3.59 7.15
CA MET A 47 13.10 2.57 7.22
C MET A 47 13.16 1.80 8.54
N ASN A 48 12.18 2.06 9.42
CA ASN A 48 12.11 1.42 10.72
C ASN A 48 11.83 -0.10 10.58
N MET A 49 12.77 -0.93 11.05
CA MET A 49 12.66 -2.40 10.96
C MET A 49 11.54 -2.98 11.84
N GLY A 50 11.19 -2.33 12.96
CA GLY A 50 10.07 -2.71 13.80
C GLY A 50 8.72 -2.49 13.12
N GLU A 51 8.58 -1.36 12.40
CA GLU A 51 7.40 -1.06 11.58
C GLU A 51 7.26 -2.06 10.42
N LEU A 52 8.36 -2.34 9.71
CA LEU A 52 8.38 -3.37 8.67
C LEU A 52 7.98 -4.75 9.20
N ALA A 53 8.49 -5.13 10.39
CA ALA A 53 8.14 -6.38 11.04
C ALA A 53 6.65 -6.43 11.42
N ALA A 54 6.10 -5.33 11.95
CA ALA A 54 4.68 -5.22 12.31
C ALA A 54 3.78 -5.36 11.07
N PHE A 55 4.09 -4.65 9.98
CA PHE A 55 3.36 -4.77 8.72
C PHE A 55 3.46 -6.18 8.14
N THR A 56 4.64 -6.80 8.18
CA THR A 56 4.83 -8.17 7.70
C THR A 56 4.00 -9.16 8.50
N ALA A 57 3.99 -9.06 9.83
CA ALA A 57 3.19 -9.93 10.70
C ALA A 57 1.68 -9.73 10.44
N PHE A 58 1.23 -8.49 10.27
CA PHE A 58 -0.15 -8.18 9.93
C PHE A 58 -0.55 -8.75 8.56
N ALA A 59 0.31 -8.58 7.54
CA ALA A 59 0.12 -9.12 6.20
C ALA A 59 0.07 -10.65 6.18
N GLN A 60 0.89 -11.32 7.00
CA GLN A 60 0.85 -12.79 7.11
C GLN A 60 -0.47 -13.28 7.73
N THR A 61 -1.03 -12.53 8.67
CA THR A 61 -2.27 -12.88 9.36
C THR A 61 -3.51 -12.55 8.52
N PHE A 62 -3.53 -11.39 7.87
CA PHE A 62 -4.67 -10.86 7.13
C PHE A 62 -4.29 -10.34 5.73
N PRO A 63 -3.80 -11.19 4.82
CA PRO A 63 -3.20 -10.74 3.55
C PRO A 63 -4.19 -10.02 2.60
N ASN A 64 -5.49 -10.33 2.65
CA ASN A 64 -6.52 -9.68 1.81
C ASN A 64 -7.13 -8.42 2.47
N ALA A 65 -6.80 -8.16 3.73
CA ALA A 65 -7.28 -7.01 4.50
C ALA A 65 -6.13 -6.09 4.93
N PHE A 66 -4.95 -6.27 4.35
CA PHE A 66 -3.77 -5.46 4.65
C PHE A 66 -4.02 -3.98 4.29
N LEU A 67 -4.15 -3.15 5.33
CA LEU A 67 -4.24 -1.70 5.27
C LEU A 67 -3.23 -1.15 6.28
N ALA A 68 -2.11 -0.62 5.81
CA ALA A 68 -1.03 -0.15 6.68
C ALA A 68 -1.28 1.28 7.17
N LEU A 69 -1.14 1.53 8.47
CA LEU A 69 -1.08 2.88 9.03
C LEU A 69 0.37 3.36 8.98
N VAL A 70 0.64 4.42 8.23
CA VAL A 70 2.02 4.77 7.82
C VAL A 70 2.61 6.00 8.50
N ASP A 71 1.89 6.64 9.41
CA ASP A 71 2.26 7.90 10.06
C ASP A 71 2.71 7.71 11.52
N THR A 72 3.22 6.52 11.87
CA THR A 72 3.73 6.22 13.22
C THR A 72 5.10 6.84 13.48
N TYR A 73 5.94 6.92 12.45
CA TYR A 73 7.28 7.53 12.51
C TYR A 73 7.38 8.64 11.44
N ASP A 74 8.18 8.40 10.40
CA ASP A 74 8.23 9.24 9.21
C ASP A 74 7.37 8.62 8.10
N THR A 75 6.36 9.36 7.64
CA THR A 75 5.44 8.88 6.62
C THR A 75 6.14 8.57 5.31
N LEU A 76 6.97 9.45 4.77
CA LEU A 76 7.54 9.31 3.43
C LEU A 76 8.84 8.50 3.42
N CYS A 77 9.62 8.54 4.50
CA CYS A 77 10.92 7.88 4.58
C CYS A 77 10.89 6.53 5.32
N SER A 78 9.83 6.23 6.08
CA SER A 78 9.67 4.93 6.77
C SER A 78 8.36 4.22 6.41
N GLY A 79 7.22 4.81 6.78
CA GLY A 79 5.93 4.11 6.73
C GLY A 79 5.49 3.75 5.31
N VAL A 80 5.56 4.70 4.39
CA VAL A 80 5.19 4.51 2.98
C VAL A 80 6.13 3.51 2.29
N PRO A 81 7.47 3.64 2.37
CA PRO A 81 8.39 2.64 1.86
C PRO A 81 8.14 1.24 2.44
N ASN A 82 7.96 1.13 3.76
CA ASN A 82 7.70 -0.15 4.43
C ASN A 82 6.38 -0.79 3.96
N ALA A 83 5.30 0.00 3.85
CA ALA A 83 4.02 -0.47 3.36
C ALA A 83 4.07 -0.88 1.88
N LEU A 84 4.85 -0.17 1.07
CA LEU A 84 5.07 -0.47 -0.34
C LEU A 84 5.80 -1.80 -0.51
N VAL A 85 6.87 -2.04 0.26
CA VAL A 85 7.59 -3.32 0.29
C VAL A 85 6.65 -4.50 0.58
N VAL A 86 5.86 -4.39 1.65
CA VAL A 86 4.93 -5.46 2.06
C VAL A 86 3.82 -5.65 1.04
N SER A 87 3.31 -4.55 0.46
CA SER A 87 2.28 -4.61 -0.58
C SER A 87 2.78 -5.30 -1.85
N ALA A 88 4.00 -4.99 -2.30
CA ALA A 88 4.63 -5.66 -3.44
C ALA A 88 4.84 -7.15 -3.17
N ALA A 89 5.32 -7.51 -1.97
CA ALA A 89 5.49 -8.90 -1.57
C ALA A 89 4.15 -9.68 -1.54
N LEU A 90 3.06 -9.04 -1.09
CA LEU A 90 1.73 -9.64 -1.09
C LEU A 90 1.20 -9.88 -2.51
N LEU A 91 1.35 -8.89 -3.40
CA LEU A 91 0.94 -8.99 -4.80
C LEU A 91 1.70 -10.10 -5.54
N GLU A 92 3.01 -10.21 -5.34
CA GLU A 92 3.84 -11.31 -5.87
C GLU A 92 3.35 -12.68 -5.39
N CYS A 93 2.83 -12.75 -4.16
CA CYS A 93 2.25 -13.96 -3.58
C CYS A 93 0.80 -14.22 -4.02
N GLY A 94 0.22 -13.36 -4.87
CA GLY A 94 -1.15 -13.49 -5.38
C GLY A 94 -2.25 -12.95 -4.45
N TYR A 95 -1.87 -12.20 -3.41
CA TYR A 95 -2.79 -11.54 -2.50
C TYR A 95 -3.00 -10.08 -2.90
N HIS A 96 -4.14 -9.52 -2.52
CA HIS A 96 -4.53 -8.18 -2.92
C HIS A 96 -4.61 -7.29 -1.66
N PRO A 97 -3.55 -6.53 -1.35
CA PRO A 97 -3.59 -5.58 -0.25
C PRO A 97 -4.64 -4.49 -0.51
N ARG A 98 -5.19 -3.91 0.56
CA ARG A 98 -6.18 -2.82 0.47
C ARG A 98 -5.51 -1.49 0.20
N GLY A 99 -4.32 -1.26 0.77
CA GLY A 99 -3.51 -0.07 0.55
C GLY A 99 -2.96 0.50 1.86
N ILE A 100 -2.95 1.82 1.99
CA ILE A 100 -2.42 2.51 3.17
C ILE A 100 -3.41 3.53 3.76
N ARG A 101 -3.19 3.92 5.01
CA ARG A 101 -3.95 4.94 5.74
C ARG A 101 -3.01 6.01 6.30
N LEU A 102 -3.36 7.26 6.03
CA LEU A 102 -2.79 8.48 6.60
C LEU A 102 -3.76 9.01 7.67
N ASP A 103 -3.29 9.32 8.88
CA ASP A 103 -4.12 9.81 9.99
C ASP A 103 -3.71 11.22 10.47
N SER A 104 -2.56 11.72 10.01
CA SER A 104 -1.97 13.01 10.42
C SER A 104 -1.10 13.65 9.33
N GLY A 105 -0.77 14.94 9.50
CA GLY A 105 0.06 15.73 8.59
C GLY A 105 -0.72 16.48 7.50
N ASP A 106 -0.02 17.03 6.50
CA ASP A 106 -0.65 17.61 5.31
C ASP A 106 -1.15 16.50 4.39
N LEU A 107 -2.39 16.07 4.59
CA LEU A 107 -2.98 14.93 3.89
C LEU A 107 -3.07 15.14 2.38
N ALA A 108 -3.26 16.38 1.91
CA ALA A 108 -3.35 16.68 0.49
C ALA A 108 -1.98 16.53 -0.18
N TYR A 109 -0.94 17.09 0.44
CA TYR A 109 0.43 16.93 -0.02
C TYR A 109 0.88 15.47 0.06
N LEU A 110 0.71 14.84 1.22
CA LEU A 110 1.12 13.45 1.46
C LEU A 110 0.43 12.48 0.50
N SER A 111 -0.86 12.64 0.24
CA SER A 111 -1.58 11.76 -0.70
C SER A 111 -1.00 11.81 -2.11
N ARG A 112 -0.56 13.00 -2.57
CA ARG A 112 0.04 13.18 -3.90
C ARG A 112 1.43 12.56 -3.97
N GLU A 113 2.27 12.81 -2.96
CA GLU A 113 3.61 12.24 -2.91
C GLU A 113 3.57 10.72 -2.77
N VAL A 114 2.69 10.18 -1.93
CA VAL A 114 2.45 8.74 -1.84
C VAL A 114 2.02 8.17 -3.19
N ARG A 115 1.03 8.78 -3.86
CA ARG A 115 0.56 8.29 -5.18
C ARG A 115 1.72 8.24 -6.18
N LYS A 116 2.56 9.27 -6.21
CA LYS A 116 3.75 9.31 -7.06
C LYS A 116 4.72 8.17 -6.75
N LEU A 117 5.08 7.95 -5.48
CA LEU A 117 5.97 6.87 -5.07
C LEU A 117 5.43 5.48 -5.45
N PHE A 118 4.13 5.25 -5.24
CA PHE A 118 3.48 3.99 -5.62
C PHE A 118 3.45 3.79 -7.14
N HIS A 119 3.25 4.85 -7.94
CA HIS A 119 3.31 4.77 -9.40
C HIS A 119 4.73 4.49 -9.92
N GLU A 120 5.74 5.18 -9.36
CA GLU A 120 7.15 4.96 -9.71
C GLU A 120 7.57 3.51 -9.42
N ALA A 121 7.26 3.00 -8.22
CA ALA A 121 7.54 1.62 -7.87
C ALA A 121 6.73 0.62 -8.71
N ALA A 122 5.47 0.93 -9.04
CA ALA A 122 4.64 0.08 -9.89
C ALA A 122 5.26 -0.07 -11.29
N ALA A 123 5.81 1.02 -11.86
CA ALA A 123 6.51 0.99 -13.12
C ALA A 123 7.83 0.20 -13.00
N ALA A 124 8.64 0.48 -11.97
CA ALA A 124 9.94 -0.17 -11.76
C ALA A 124 9.83 -1.68 -11.48
N PHE A 125 8.76 -2.11 -10.82
CA PHE A 125 8.54 -3.52 -10.47
C PHE A 125 7.66 -4.26 -11.49
N GLU A 126 7.16 -3.56 -12.51
CA GLU A 126 6.19 -4.07 -13.48
C GLU A 126 4.90 -4.60 -12.81
N MET A 127 4.45 -3.91 -11.76
CA MET A 127 3.30 -4.27 -10.93
C MET A 127 2.22 -3.17 -10.96
N PRO A 128 1.37 -3.10 -12.00
CA PRO A 128 0.37 -2.03 -12.14
C PRO A 128 -0.69 -2.03 -11.03
N ASP A 129 -0.88 -3.15 -10.33
CA ASP A 129 -1.77 -3.24 -9.17
C ASP A 129 -1.25 -2.44 -7.98
N LEU A 130 0.08 -2.31 -7.84
CA LEU A 130 0.71 -1.54 -6.78
C LEU A 130 0.33 -0.05 -6.91
N GLY A 131 0.40 0.49 -8.12
CA GLY A 131 0.06 1.89 -8.40
C GLY A 131 -1.42 2.22 -8.16
N ARG A 132 -2.30 1.21 -8.20
CA ARG A 132 -3.75 1.34 -8.00
C ARG A 132 -4.21 1.11 -6.56
N LEU A 133 -3.28 0.91 -5.62
CA LEU A 133 -3.64 0.74 -4.22
C LEU A 133 -4.34 1.97 -3.65
N LYS A 134 -5.25 1.73 -2.71
CA LYS A 134 -6.02 2.81 -2.10
C LYS A 134 -5.16 3.53 -1.09
N ILE A 135 -5.24 4.85 -1.13
CA ILE A 135 -4.72 5.73 -0.09
C ILE A 135 -5.95 6.23 0.64
N ALA A 136 -6.11 5.83 1.89
CA ALA A 136 -7.16 6.33 2.76
C ALA A 136 -6.59 7.44 3.63
N ALA A 137 -7.36 8.50 3.86
CA ALA A 137 -7.04 9.50 4.86
C ALA A 137 -8.19 9.59 5.86
N SER A 138 -7.84 9.62 7.13
CA SER A 138 -8.72 9.64 8.30
C SER A 138 -8.28 10.84 9.14
N ASN A 139 -9.22 11.65 9.61
CA ASN A 139 -9.01 12.86 10.42
C ASN A 139 -8.65 14.19 9.69
N ASP A 140 -9.18 15.31 10.23
CA ASP A 140 -8.96 16.73 9.91
C ASP A 140 -8.82 17.13 8.41
N LEU A 141 -9.77 16.70 7.58
CA LEU A 141 -10.02 17.35 6.30
C LEU A 141 -10.63 18.74 6.55
N ASN A 142 -9.78 19.74 6.76
CA ASN A 142 -10.15 21.15 6.65
C ASN A 142 -10.81 21.37 5.27
N GLU A 143 -11.95 22.06 5.21
CA GLU A 143 -12.92 22.09 4.09
C GLU A 143 -12.42 22.61 2.71
N VAL A 144 -11.12 22.71 2.45
CA VAL A 144 -10.57 23.41 1.29
C VAL A 144 -10.04 22.49 0.18
N VAL A 145 -9.90 21.18 0.38
CA VAL A 145 -9.23 20.29 -0.63
C VAL A 145 -10.06 19.08 -1.03
N ILE A 146 -11.36 19.26 -1.27
CA ILE A 146 -12.24 18.17 -1.77
C ILE A 146 -12.39 18.19 -3.30
N SER A 147 -12.01 19.27 -3.99
CA SER A 147 -12.20 19.40 -5.44
C SER A 147 -11.10 18.79 -6.32
N SER A 148 -9.89 18.55 -5.79
CA SER A 148 -8.73 18.17 -6.63
C SER A 148 -8.28 16.70 -6.51
N VAL A 149 -8.80 15.95 -5.52
CA VAL A 149 -8.24 14.64 -5.10
C VAL A 149 -9.26 13.49 -5.23
N ARG A 150 -10.49 13.79 -5.67
CA ARG A 150 -11.63 12.87 -5.63
C ARG A 150 -11.56 11.73 -6.66
N ASP A 151 -10.81 11.89 -7.75
CA ASP A 151 -10.76 10.88 -8.82
C ASP A 151 -9.68 9.80 -8.61
N GLU A 152 -8.71 10.01 -7.69
CA GLU A 152 -7.57 9.08 -7.51
C GLU A 152 -7.37 8.58 -6.06
N VAL A 153 -8.05 9.15 -5.06
CA VAL A 153 -7.85 8.84 -3.64
C VAL A 153 -9.20 8.60 -2.95
N CYS A 154 -9.36 7.45 -2.29
CA CYS A 154 -10.56 7.13 -1.54
C CYS A 154 -10.47 7.76 -0.14
N LEU A 155 -10.75 9.06 -0.05
CA LEU A 155 -10.88 9.77 1.21
C LEU A 155 -12.18 9.30 1.90
N ARG A 156 -12.05 8.65 3.07
CA ARG A 156 -13.19 8.27 3.91
C ARG A 156 -13.07 9.00 5.23
N VAL A 157 -13.84 10.07 5.36
CA VAL A 157 -13.98 10.83 6.61
C VAL A 157 -14.72 9.95 7.62
N GLY A 158 -14.07 9.62 8.72
CA GLY A 158 -14.67 8.88 9.84
C GLY A 158 -15.33 9.84 10.81
N HIS A 159 -16.60 10.20 10.57
CA HIS A 159 -17.50 10.59 11.65
C HIS A 159 -18.94 10.21 11.28
N ASP A 160 -19.72 9.85 12.30
CA ASP A 160 -21.02 9.17 12.24
C ASP A 160 -22.09 9.74 11.28
N ARG A 161 -22.89 8.81 10.73
CA ARG A 161 -24.22 8.90 10.10
C ARG A 161 -24.75 10.30 9.68
N ILE A 162 -25.02 10.47 8.38
CA ILE A 162 -26.24 11.15 7.90
C ILE A 162 -26.79 10.40 6.69
N HIS A 163 -28.06 10.00 6.79
CA HIS A 163 -28.89 9.51 5.70
C HIS A 163 -28.94 10.55 4.57
N THR A 164 -28.72 10.13 3.33
CA THR A 164 -29.38 10.75 2.18
C THR A 164 -29.62 9.70 1.10
N HIS A 165 -30.86 9.20 1.07
CA HIS A 165 -31.56 8.93 -0.18
C HIS A 165 -31.44 10.17 -1.07
N ILE A 166 -31.00 10.02 -2.33
CA ILE A 166 -31.60 10.67 -3.51
C ILE A 166 -31.40 9.72 -4.71
N GLN A 167 -32.43 9.67 -5.55
CA GLN A 167 -32.80 8.76 -6.64
C GLN A 167 -31.72 8.41 -7.68
#